data_AF-A0A7L2SBK6-F1
#
_entry.id   AF-A0A7L2SBK6-F1
#
_cell.length_a   1.000
_cell.length_b   1.000
_cell.length_c   1.000
_cell.angle_alpha   90.00
_cell.angle_beta   90.00
_cell.angle_gamma   90.00
#
_symmetry.space_group_name_H-M   'P 1'
#
loop_
_entity.id
_entity.type
_entity.pdbx_description
1 polymer ?
#
loop_
_entity_poly.entity_id
_entity_poly.type
_entity_poly.pdbx_seq_one_letter_code
_entity_poly.pdbx_strand_id
1 'polypeptide(L)'
;VELENKFNNHTCGLCGDYNGIPIYNEFINGDASYNSITYGNLQKISNPTAKCEDPDETQALPSCNEHRDECQRLLTSPAFADCRLRLNLEMYIQACMQDKCACKGKEDSFCLCSTISEYSRQCSHAGGRPGEWRTQNFC
;
A
#
# COMPACT_ATOMS: atom_id res chain seq x y z
N VAL A 1 1.59 -0.37 -12.21
CA VAL A 1 2.27 0.14 -13.42
C VAL A 1 3.60 -0.58 -13.51
N GLU A 2 3.99 -1.03 -14.70
CA GLU A 2 5.30 -1.64 -14.93
C GLU A 2 6.03 -0.79 -15.97
N LEU A 3 7.29 -0.44 -15.71
CA LEU A 3 8.11 0.38 -16.57
C LEU A 3 9.37 -0.40 -16.94
N GLU A 4 9.87 -0.17 -18.15
CA GLU A 4 11.18 -0.68 -18.55
C GLU A 4 12.30 0.09 -17.84
N ASN A 5 13.43 -0.57 -17.58
CA ASN A 5 14.61 0.02 -16.91
C ASN A 5 15.16 1.30 -17.58
N LYS A 6 14.82 1.56 -18.84
CA LYS A 6 15.20 2.81 -19.54
C LYS A 6 14.63 4.07 -18.89
N PHE A 7 13.62 3.93 -18.03
CA PHE A 7 13.02 5.04 -17.28
C PHE A 7 13.67 5.28 -15.92
N ASN A 8 14.72 4.53 -15.54
CA ASN A 8 15.42 4.75 -14.27
C ASN A 8 15.93 6.19 -14.16
N ASN A 9 15.74 6.84 -13.00
CA ASN A 9 16.06 8.25 -12.76
C ASN A 9 15.35 9.26 -13.67
N HIS A 10 14.32 8.82 -14.40
CA HIS A 10 13.56 9.67 -15.32
C HIS A 10 12.08 9.79 -14.94
N THR A 11 11.62 9.09 -13.91
CA THR A 11 10.26 9.24 -13.42
C THR A 11 10.17 10.37 -12.41
N CYS A 12 8.96 10.89 -12.27
CA CYS A 12 8.57 11.79 -11.20
C CYS A 12 7.10 11.55 -10.90
N GLY A 13 6.60 12.09 -9.79
CA GLY A 13 5.22 11.92 -9.38
C GLY A 13 5.08 11.09 -8.11
N LEU A 14 3.85 10.68 -7.81
CA LEU A 14 3.52 9.96 -6.58
C LEU A 14 4.17 8.58 -6.45
N CYS A 15 4.65 8.00 -7.56
CA CYS A 15 5.36 6.72 -7.58
C CYS A 15 6.89 6.85 -7.47
N GLY A 16 7.42 8.06 -7.27
CA GLY A 16 8.85 8.29 -7.10
C GLY A 16 9.66 8.44 -8.38
N ASP A 17 10.98 8.36 -8.23
CA ASP A 17 11.98 8.68 -9.26
C ASP A 17 12.58 7.45 -9.98
N TYR A 18 12.21 6.25 -9.52
CA TYR A 18 12.64 4.97 -10.07
C TYR A 18 14.17 4.83 -10.13
N ASN A 19 14.88 5.33 -9.10
CA ASN A 19 16.34 5.25 -9.00
C ASN A 19 16.87 3.88 -8.49
N GLY A 20 15.99 3.03 -7.96
CA GLY A 20 16.31 1.69 -7.47
C GLY A 20 16.98 1.65 -6.08
N ILE A 21 17.00 2.75 -5.33
CA ILE A 21 17.64 2.85 -4.01
C ILE A 21 16.58 2.92 -2.89
N PRO A 22 16.36 1.84 -2.13
CA PRO A 22 15.31 1.80 -1.11
C PRO A 22 15.56 2.69 0.12
N ILE A 23 16.82 3.11 0.35
CA ILE A 23 17.26 3.80 1.58
C ILE A 23 17.08 5.32 1.46
N TYR A 24 17.30 5.88 0.27
CA TYR A 24 16.98 7.28 -0.03
C TYR A 24 15.54 7.32 -0.53
N ASN A 25 14.61 7.22 0.41
CA ASN A 25 13.20 7.26 0.07
C ASN A 25 12.80 8.63 -0.49
N GLU A 26 11.72 8.64 -1.24
CA GLU A 26 11.17 9.81 -1.94
C GLU A 26 10.75 10.95 -0.98
N PHE A 27 10.74 10.66 0.32
CA PHE A 27 10.35 11.59 1.37
C PHE A 27 11.51 12.47 1.86
N ILE A 28 12.74 12.29 1.37
CA ILE A 28 13.89 13.13 1.72
C ILE A 28 14.33 13.95 0.50
N ASN A 29 14.46 15.27 0.68
CA ASN A 29 14.97 16.17 -0.35
C ASN A 29 15.96 17.18 0.25
N GLY A 30 17.26 16.93 0.06
CA GLY A 30 18.31 17.69 0.73
C GLY A 30 18.20 17.54 2.25
N ASP A 31 18.03 18.66 2.95
CA ASP A 31 17.83 18.68 4.41
C ASP A 31 16.35 18.55 4.83
N ALA A 32 15.41 18.54 3.88
CA ALA A 32 13.98 18.42 4.15
C ALA A 32 13.55 16.95 4.23
N SER A 33 12.67 16.65 5.19
CA SER A 33 11.99 15.37 5.34
C SER A 33 10.49 15.58 5.34
N TYR A 34 9.78 14.87 4.49
CA TYR A 34 8.34 14.96 4.29
C TYR A 34 7.61 13.78 4.94
N ASN A 35 6.40 14.02 5.45
CA ASN A 35 5.49 12.92 5.74
C ASN A 35 4.73 12.52 4.45
N SER A 36 4.01 11.40 4.49
CA SER A 36 3.29 10.88 3.33
C SER A 36 2.20 11.83 2.79
N ILE A 37 1.57 12.63 3.66
CA ILE A 37 0.53 13.61 3.27
C ILE A 37 1.18 14.78 2.53
N THR A 38 2.21 15.39 3.10
CA THR A 38 2.96 16.49 2.48
C THR A 38 3.53 16.05 1.12
N TYR A 39 4.13 14.85 1.04
CA TYR A 39 4.64 14.33 -0.23
C TYR A 39 3.52 14.17 -1.27
N GLY A 40 2.35 13.66 -0.87
CA GLY A 40 1.18 13.55 -1.74
C GLY A 40 0.66 14.89 -2.25
N ASN A 41 0.60 15.91 -1.38
CA ASN A 41 0.17 17.27 -1.72
C ASN A 41 1.08 17.92 -2.77
N LEU A 42 2.40 17.67 -2.71
CA LEU A 42 3.36 18.16 -3.71
C LEU A 42 3.10 17.63 -5.13
N GLN A 43 2.41 16.49 -5.27
CA GLN A 43 2.10 15.88 -6.57
C GLN A 43 0.74 16.32 -7.13
N LYS A 44 0.03 17.22 -6.44
CA LYS A 44 -1.30 17.69 -6.81
C LYS A 44 -1.27 18.51 -8.11
N ILE A 45 -2.17 18.18 -9.02
CA ILE A 45 -2.42 18.97 -10.24
C ILE A 45 -3.53 19.98 -9.96
N SER A 46 -3.22 21.27 -10.11
CA SER A 46 -4.20 22.34 -9.90
C SER A 46 -5.22 22.40 -11.04
N ASN A 47 -6.51 22.48 -10.70
CA ASN A 47 -7.57 22.79 -11.66
C ASN A 47 -7.86 24.30 -11.62
N PRO A 48 -7.74 25.04 -12.74
CA PRO A 48 -7.98 26.48 -12.77
C PRO A 48 -9.42 26.90 -12.38
N THR A 49 -10.40 26.00 -12.51
CA THR A 49 -11.81 26.31 -12.29
C THR A 49 -12.36 25.77 -10.97
N ALA A 50 -11.57 24.97 -10.24
CA ALA A 50 -12.01 24.34 -9.01
C ALA A 50 -10.92 24.39 -7.96
N LYS A 51 -11.28 24.87 -6.76
CA LYS A 51 -10.42 24.77 -5.59
C LYS A 51 -10.76 23.49 -4.82
N CYS A 52 -9.77 22.62 -4.67
CA CYS A 52 -9.81 21.48 -3.78
C CYS A 52 -8.83 21.77 -2.65
N GLU A 53 -9.26 21.62 -1.40
CA GLU A 53 -8.39 21.85 -0.23
C GLU A 53 -7.47 20.64 -0.03
N ASP A 54 -6.29 20.89 0.51
CA ASP A 54 -5.36 19.82 0.86
C ASP A 54 -5.79 19.15 2.17
N PRO A 55 -5.59 17.83 2.32
CA PRO A 55 -5.74 17.16 3.60
C PRO A 55 -4.82 17.77 4.66
N ASP A 56 -5.24 17.70 5.92
CA ASP A 56 -4.47 18.21 7.06
C ASP A 56 -3.17 17.40 7.25
N GLU A 57 -2.04 18.04 6.98
CA GLU A 57 -0.71 17.43 7.10
C GLU A 57 -0.30 17.15 8.56
N THR A 58 -1.00 17.75 9.53
CA THR A 58 -0.74 17.54 10.96
C THR A 58 -1.57 16.42 11.56
N GLN A 59 -2.50 15.85 10.79
CA GLN A 59 -3.37 14.79 11.25
C GLN A 59 -2.56 13.54 11.61
N ALA A 60 -2.61 13.15 12.88
CA ALA A 60 -2.02 11.90 13.32
C ALA A 60 -2.79 10.72 12.72
N LEU A 61 -2.05 9.76 12.16
CA LEU A 61 -2.64 8.50 11.72
C LEU A 61 -3.12 7.70 12.94
N PRO A 62 -4.34 7.13 12.90
CA PRO A 62 -4.80 6.26 13.96
C PRO A 62 -3.88 5.03 14.08
N SER A 63 -3.59 4.65 15.32
CA SER A 63 -2.93 3.37 15.60
C SER A 63 -3.93 2.25 15.36
N CYS A 64 -3.53 1.24 14.57
CA CYS A 64 -4.37 0.12 14.15
C CYS A 64 -3.79 -1.25 14.54
N ASN A 65 -2.93 -1.23 15.56
CA ASN A 65 -2.13 -2.37 16.02
C ASN A 65 -2.97 -3.56 16.48
N GLU A 66 -4.20 -3.32 16.95
CA GLU A 66 -5.16 -4.35 17.36
C GLU A 66 -5.53 -5.32 16.22
N HIS A 67 -5.40 -4.90 14.96
CA HIS A 67 -5.75 -5.72 13.79
C HIS A 67 -4.57 -6.52 13.23
N ARG A 68 -3.37 -6.37 13.80
CA ARG A 68 -2.14 -6.98 13.29
C ARG A 68 -2.24 -8.50 13.20
N ASP A 69 -2.73 -9.14 14.25
CA ASP A 69 -2.82 -10.61 14.32
C ASP A 69 -3.82 -11.18 13.29
N GLU A 70 -4.95 -10.51 13.09
CA GLU A 70 -5.94 -10.88 12.07
C GLU A 70 -5.34 -10.79 10.67
N CYS A 71 -4.70 -9.65 10.35
CA CYS A 71 -4.05 -9.40 9.07
C CYS A 71 -2.90 -10.37 8.79
N GLN A 72 -2.04 -10.62 9.78
CA GLN A 72 -0.95 -11.57 9.66
C GLN A 72 -1.49 -12.98 9.39
N ARG A 73 -2.55 -13.41 10.09
CA ARG A 73 -3.15 -14.74 9.89
C ARG A 73 -3.73 -14.91 8.49
N LEU A 74 -4.39 -13.89 7.95
CA LEU A 74 -4.95 -13.93 6.60
C LEU A 74 -3.85 -14.03 5.53
N LEU A 75 -2.83 -13.17 5.61
CA LEU A 75 -1.74 -13.07 4.63
C LEU A 75 -0.73 -14.23 4.71
N THR A 76 -0.70 -14.98 5.82
CA THR A 76 0.15 -16.16 6.01
C THR A 76 -0.59 -17.49 5.88
N SER A 77 -1.88 -17.45 5.50
CA SER A 77 -2.68 -18.64 5.27
C SER A 77 -2.04 -19.59 4.24
N PRO A 78 -2.39 -20.89 4.23
CA PRO A 78 -1.81 -21.86 3.30
C PRO A 78 -1.96 -21.48 1.82
N ALA A 79 -3.02 -20.73 1.46
CA ALA A 79 -3.22 -20.22 0.11
C ALA A 79 -2.06 -19.33 -0.36
N PHE A 80 -1.33 -18.68 0.55
CA PHE A 80 -0.21 -17.79 0.21
C PHE A 80 1.16 -18.40 0.51
N ALA A 81 1.27 -19.72 0.64
CA ALA A 81 2.52 -20.37 1.04
C ALA A 81 3.71 -20.04 0.12
N ASP A 82 3.50 -19.98 -1.19
CA ASP A 82 4.52 -19.64 -2.22
C ASP A 82 4.75 -18.12 -2.37
N CYS A 83 3.99 -17.29 -1.66
CA CYS A 83 4.10 -15.83 -1.71
C CYS A 83 5.02 -15.25 -0.62
N ARG A 84 5.13 -15.95 0.51
CA ARG A 84 5.76 -15.45 1.75
C ARG A 84 7.21 -14.98 1.60
N LEU A 85 7.97 -15.58 0.68
CA LEU A 85 9.38 -15.23 0.44
C LEU A 85 9.58 -14.33 -0.78
N ARG A 86 8.52 -14.00 -1.51
CA ARG A 86 8.58 -13.21 -2.75
C ARG A 86 8.24 -11.74 -2.54
N LEU A 87 7.46 -11.47 -1.49
CA LEU A 87 6.93 -10.15 -1.19
C LEU A 87 7.36 -9.73 0.21
N ASN A 88 7.47 -8.42 0.43
CA ASN A 88 7.63 -7.86 1.76
C ASN A 88 6.29 -7.92 2.51
N LEU A 89 6.08 -9.01 3.26
CA LEU A 89 4.84 -9.29 3.99
C LEU A 89 4.44 -8.16 4.95
N GLU A 90 5.40 -7.51 5.61
CA GLU A 90 5.11 -6.48 6.62
C GLU A 90 4.38 -5.28 6.00
N MET A 91 4.72 -4.87 4.76
CA MET A 91 4.01 -3.78 4.08
C MET A 91 2.53 -4.09 3.87
N TYR A 92 2.19 -5.32 3.51
CA TYR A 92 0.80 -5.75 3.32
C TYR A 92 0.06 -5.93 4.64
N ILE A 93 0.75 -6.35 5.71
CA ILE A 93 0.16 -6.39 7.06
C ILE A 93 -0.23 -4.98 7.51
N GLN A 94 0.67 -4.00 7.35
CA GLN A 94 0.40 -2.60 7.73
C GLN A 94 -0.76 -2.00 6.90
N ALA A 95 -0.80 -2.25 5.59
CA ALA A 95 -1.92 -1.82 4.74
C ALA A 95 -3.25 -2.46 5.19
N CYS A 96 -3.25 -3.78 5.46
CA CYS A 96 -4.42 -4.49 5.94
C CYS A 96 -4.93 -3.94 7.27
N MET A 97 -4.04 -3.58 8.20
CA MET A 97 -4.41 -3.00 9.49
C MET A 97 -5.12 -1.66 9.31
N GLN A 98 -4.61 -0.81 8.42
CA GLN A 98 -5.20 0.50 8.12
C GLN A 98 -6.57 0.36 7.44
N ASP A 99 -6.70 -0.54 6.45
CA ASP A 99 -7.98 -0.83 5.80
C ASP A 99 -9.02 -1.35 6.79
N LYS A 100 -8.61 -2.23 7.71
CA LYS A 100 -9.48 -2.76 8.76
C LYS A 100 -10.00 -1.65 9.67
N CYS A 101 -9.09 -0.83 10.18
CA CYS A 101 -9.39 0.31 11.04
C CYS A 101 -10.33 1.33 10.40
N ALA A 102 -10.09 1.63 9.12
CA ALA A 102 -10.87 2.63 8.39
C ALA A 102 -12.30 2.15 8.14
N CYS A 103 -12.56 0.85 8.25
CA CYS A 103 -13.87 0.28 8.01
C CYS A 103 -14.81 0.37 9.20
N LYS A 104 -15.97 0.98 8.95
CA LYS A 104 -17.01 1.21 9.95
C LYS A 104 -18.01 0.04 9.94
N GLY A 105 -17.72 -1.04 10.64
CA GLY A 105 -18.72 -2.06 11.02
C GLY A 105 -18.99 -3.18 10.00
N LYS A 106 -20.27 -3.44 9.63
CA LYS A 106 -20.72 -4.72 9.03
C LYS A 106 -20.12 -5.10 7.65
N GLU A 107 -19.29 -4.25 7.04
CA GLU A 107 -18.58 -4.51 5.78
C GLU A 107 -17.09 -4.84 5.97
N ASP A 108 -16.68 -5.07 7.21
CA ASP A 108 -15.31 -5.40 7.63
C ASP A 108 -14.60 -6.46 6.77
N SER A 109 -15.31 -7.50 6.33
CA SER A 109 -14.73 -8.54 5.47
C SER A 109 -14.49 -8.05 4.05
N PHE A 110 -15.37 -7.19 3.51
CA PHE A 110 -15.24 -6.63 2.16
C PHE A 110 -14.07 -5.65 2.04
N CYS A 111 -13.81 -4.88 3.09
CA CYS A 111 -12.71 -3.93 3.12
C CYS A 111 -11.34 -4.60 2.95
N LEU A 112 -11.13 -5.73 3.63
CA LEU A 112 -9.86 -6.46 3.55
C LEU A 112 -9.66 -7.12 2.19
N CYS A 113 -10.74 -7.40 1.44
CA CYS A 113 -10.64 -8.07 0.15
C CYS A 113 -9.73 -7.34 -0.83
N SER A 114 -9.68 -6.01 -0.80
CA SER A 114 -8.83 -5.20 -1.68
C SER A 114 -7.36 -5.47 -1.42
N THR A 115 -6.91 -5.36 -0.16
CA THR A 115 -5.52 -5.63 0.21
C THR A 115 -5.13 -7.08 0.01
N ILE A 116 -6.01 -8.05 0.35
CA ILE A 116 -5.71 -9.47 0.13
C ILE A 116 -5.67 -9.81 -1.38
N SER A 117 -6.54 -9.21 -2.19
CA SER A 117 -6.50 -9.37 -3.65
C SER A 117 -5.23 -8.79 -4.24
N GLU A 118 -4.78 -7.62 -3.76
CA GLU A 118 -3.54 -7.02 -4.22
C GLU A 118 -2.32 -7.88 -3.84
N TYR A 119 -2.28 -8.42 -2.62
CA TYR A 119 -1.23 -9.37 -2.21
C TYR A 119 -1.20 -10.63 -3.10
N SER A 120 -2.37 -11.19 -3.41
CA SER A 120 -2.52 -12.32 -4.35
C SER A 120 -2.03 -11.97 -5.76
N ARG A 121 -2.41 -10.79 -6.26
CA ARG A 121 -1.99 -10.29 -7.58
C ARG A 121 -0.48 -10.09 -7.67
N GLN A 122 0.12 -9.47 -6.66
CA GLN A 122 1.55 -9.21 -6.59
C GLN A 122 2.35 -10.50 -6.44
N CYS A 123 1.82 -11.49 -5.72
CA CYS A 123 2.44 -12.81 -5.64
C CYS A 123 2.51 -13.47 -7.01
N SER A 124 1.40 -13.46 -7.75
CA SER A 124 1.34 -13.97 -9.13
C SER A 124 2.30 -13.21 -10.05
N HIS A 125 2.36 -11.89 -9.92
CA HIS A 125 3.27 -11.04 -10.70
C HIS A 125 4.75 -11.35 -10.43
N ALA A 126 5.11 -11.66 -9.18
CA ALA A 126 6.44 -12.12 -8.78
C ALA A 126 6.72 -13.60 -9.11
N GLY A 127 5.87 -14.24 -9.92
CA GLY A 127 6.00 -15.64 -10.36
C GLY A 127 5.58 -16.68 -9.33
N GLY A 128 4.95 -16.27 -8.23
CA GLY A 128 4.34 -17.18 -7.25
C GLY A 128 2.98 -17.69 -7.71
N ARG A 129 2.47 -18.71 -7.01
CA ARG A 129 1.15 -19.31 -7.28
C ARG A 129 0.28 -19.27 -6.02
N PRO A 130 -0.47 -18.18 -5.79
CA PRO A 130 -1.44 -18.16 -4.71
C PRO A 130 -2.54 -19.20 -4.99
N GLY A 131 -2.97 -19.91 -3.96
CA GLY A 131 -4.14 -20.78 -3.99
C GLY A 131 -5.45 -20.02 -3.79
N GLU A 132 -6.55 -20.76 -3.73
CA GLU A 132 -7.87 -20.23 -3.43
C GLU A 132 -7.94 -19.74 -1.98
N TRP A 133 -8.10 -18.42 -1.80
CA TRP A 133 -8.21 -17.77 -0.49
C TRP A 133 -9.62 -17.21 -0.22
N ARG A 134 -10.43 -17.06 -1.26
CA ARG A 134 -11.83 -16.62 -1.19
C ARG A 134 -12.72 -17.77 -0.70
N THR A 135 -13.69 -17.47 0.17
CA THR A 135 -14.61 -18.45 0.74
C THR A 135 -16.01 -17.86 0.84
N GLN A 136 -17.03 -18.69 1.10
CA GLN A 136 -18.42 -18.21 1.27
C GLN A 136 -18.58 -17.15 2.37
N ASN A 137 -17.66 -17.10 3.34
CA ASN A 137 -17.70 -16.18 4.47
C ASN A 137 -16.63 -15.07 4.40
N PHE A 138 -15.82 -15.04 3.33
CA PHE A 138 -14.73 -14.09 3.16
C PHE A 138 -14.45 -13.86 1.67
N CYS A 139 -14.80 -12.66 1.18
CA CYS A 139 -14.47 -12.15 -0.16
C CYS A 139 -14.88 -13.03 -1.35
#